data_AF-I9QUT1-F1
#
_entry.id   AF-I9QUT1-F1
#
_cell.length_a   1.000
_cell.length_b   1.000
_cell.length_c   1.000
_cell.angle_alpha   90.00
_cell.angle_beta   90.00
_cell.angle_gamma   90.00
#
_symmetry.space_group_name_H-M   'P 1'
#
loop_
_entity.id
_entity.type
_entity.pdbx_description
1 polymer ?
#
loop_
_entity_poly.entity_id
_entity_poly.type
_entity_poly.pdbx_seq_one_letter_code
_entity_poly.pdbx_strand_id
1 'polypeptide(L)' 'MYVDVEVRTPKGRVDVVMRTIHTLYVIELKLDKSADSALAQINLKNYPERFVLCGLPVVKVGINFDSESHTLSDWIIEG' A
#
# COMPACT_ATOMS: atom_id res chain seq x y z
N MET A 1 15.77 8.06 -1.64
CA MET A 1 14.53 7.24 -1.66
C MET A 1 14.83 5.97 -0.90
N TYR A 2 13.94 5.52 -0.04
CA TYR A 2 14.07 4.23 0.64
C TYR A 2 12.72 3.50 0.66
N VAL A 3 12.80 2.18 0.76
CA VAL A 3 11.66 1.28 0.74
C VAL A 3 11.80 0.33 1.93
N ASP A 4 10.75 0.26 2.75
CA ASP A 4 10.60 -0.72 3.80
C ASP A 4 9.52 -1.72 3.39
N VAL A 5 9.77 -3.01 3.58
CA VAL A 5 8.81 -4.08 3.30
C VAL A 5 8.31 -4.69 4.61
N GLU A 6 7.09 -5.24 4.59
CA GLU A 6 6.50 -5.99 5.71
C GLU A 6 6.49 -5.16 7.02
N VAL A 7 6.09 -3.89 6.91
CA VAL A 7 6.16 -2.91 7.98
C VAL A 7 5.04 -3.12 9.01
N ARG A 8 5.41 -3.51 10.23
CA ARG A 8 4.46 -3.74 11.34
C ARG A 8 3.81 -2.44 11.82
N THR A 9 2.51 -2.51 12.03
CA THR A 9 1.68 -1.46 12.63
C THR A 9 0.86 -2.04 13.79
N PRO A 10 0.31 -1.22 14.70
CA PRO A 10 -0.57 -1.73 15.76
C PRO A 10 -1.81 -2.46 15.23
N LYS A 11 -2.23 -2.19 13.99
CA LYS A 11 -3.45 -2.73 13.38
C LYS A 11 -3.17 -3.84 12.35
N GLY A 12 -1.91 -4.19 12.11
CA GLY A 12 -1.51 -5.21 11.15
C GLY A 12 -0.12 -4.97 10.59
N ARG A 13 0.01 -5.11 9.27
CA ARG A 13 1.26 -4.98 8.56
C ARG A 13 0.99 -4.42 7.18
N VAL A 14 1.80 -3.47 6.77
CA VAL A 14 1.82 -2.93 5.40
C VAL A 14 2.83 -3.74 4.60
N ASP A 15 2.46 -4.20 3.40
CA ASP A 15 3.38 -4.98 2.57
C ASP A 15 4.57 -4.13 2.12
N VAL A 16 4.34 -2.90 1.63
CA VAL A 16 5.42 -1.99 1.22
C VAL A 16 5.12 -0.55 1.61
N VAL A 17 6.13 0.12 2.19
CA VAL A 17 6.14 1.57 2.42
C VAL A 17 7.31 2.15 1.65
N MET A 18 7.03 3.03 0.70
CA MET A 18 8.06 3.72 -0.08
C MET A 18 8.05 5.21 0.26
N ARG A 19 9.20 5.75 0.66
CA ARG A 19 9.35 7.17 0.94
C ARG A 19 10.25 7.85 -0.08
N THR A 20 9.72 8.89 -0.70
CA THR A 20 10.46 9.83 -1.54
C THR A 20 10.68 11.14 -0.79
N ILE A 21 11.32 12.11 -1.47
CA ILE A 21 11.48 13.46 -0.93
C ILE A 21 10.15 14.24 -0.88
N HIS A 22 9.10 13.79 -1.58
CA HIS A 22 7.84 14.53 -1.74
C HIS A 22 6.61 13.75 -1.29
N THR A 23 6.68 12.43 -1.19
CA THR A 23 5.50 11.58 -1.01
C THR A 23 5.86 10.31 -0.26
N LEU A 24 4.94 9.84 0.59
CA LEU A 24 5.00 8.52 1.20
C LEU A 24 3.92 7.63 0.58
N TYR A 25 4.31 6.48 0.06
CA TYR A 25 3.39 5.51 -0.53
C TYR A 25 3.16 4.37 0.44
N VAL A 26 1.90 4.06 0.70
CA VAL A 26 1.44 2.85 1.40
C VAL A 26 0.88 1.92 0.36
N ILE A 27 1.57 0.80 0.11
CA ILE A 27 1.25 -0.13 -0.97
C ILE A 27 0.86 -1.47 -0.35
N GLU A 28 -0.25 -2.01 -0.82
CA GLU A 28 -0.78 -3.31 -0.42
C GLU A 28 -0.94 -4.20 -1.66
N LEU A 29 -0.49 -5.45 -1.55
CA LEU A 29 -0.47 -6.40 -2.65
C LEU A 29 -1.51 -7.50 -2.44
N LYS A 30 -2.09 -7.96 -3.53
CA LYS A 30 -2.99 -9.13 -3.56
C LYS A 30 -2.61 -10.05 -4.72
N LEU A 31 -2.92 -11.33 -4.53
CA LEU A 31 -2.82 -12.36 -5.57
C LEU A 31 -4.22 -12.92 -5.78
N ASP A 32 -4.67 -12.95 -7.03
CA ASP A 32 -5.95 -13.48 -7.49
C ASP A 32 -7.17 -12.90 -6.74
N LYS A 33 -7.14 -11.59 -6.47
CA LYS A 33 -8.25 -10.84 -5.87
C LYS A 33 -8.56 -9.57 -6.68
N SER A 34 -8.46 -8.39 -6.08
CA SER A 34 -8.67 -7.10 -6.72
C SER A 34 -7.90 -5.99 -6.03
N ALA A 35 -7.58 -4.93 -6.76
CA ALA A 35 -6.98 -3.71 -6.24
C ALA A 35 -7.89 -3.01 -5.22
N ASP A 36 -9.21 -3.07 -5.40
CA ASP A 36 -10.19 -2.57 -4.42
C ASP A 36 -10.05 -3.27 -3.07
N SER A 37 -9.82 -4.58 -3.06
CA SER A 37 -9.64 -5.33 -1.80
C SER A 37 -8.36 -4.92 -1.08
N ALA A 38 -7.31 -4.57 -1.82
CA ALA A 38 -6.07 -4.04 -1.28
C ALA A 38 -6.28 -2.65 -0.68
N LEU A 39 -6.94 -1.75 -1.41
CA LEU A 39 -7.24 -0.39 -0.94
C LEU A 39 -8.18 -0.41 0.28
N ALA A 40 -9.19 -1.27 0.28
CA ALA A 40 -10.09 -1.48 1.40
C ALA A 40 -9.33 -1.93 2.66
N GLN A 41 -8.33 -2.80 2.52
CA GLN A 41 -7.48 -3.19 3.64
C GLN A 41 -6.68 -1.99 4.19
N ILE A 42 -6.05 -1.18 3.33
CA ILE A 42 -5.32 0.02 3.75
C ILE A 42 -6.24 0.95 4.56
N ASN A 43 -7.45 1.20 4.06
CA ASN A 43 -8.43 2.09 4.68
C ASN A 43 -8.97 1.52 6.00
N LEU A 44 -9.40 0.25 6.03
CA LEU A 44 -9.95 -0.40 7.22
C LEU A 44 -8.93 -0.47 8.37
N LYS A 45 -7.66 -0.71 8.05
CA LYS A 45 -6.58 -0.77 9.03
C LYS A 45 -6.04 0.60 9.41
N ASN A 46 -6.48 1.66 8.73
CA ASN A 46 -5.99 3.03 8.87
C ASN A 46 -4.45 3.09 8.93
N TYR A 47 -3.79 2.43 7.98
CA TYR A 47 -2.33 2.42 7.91
C TYR A 47 -1.68 3.80 7.73
N PRO A 48 -2.28 4.75 6.98
CA PRO A 48 -1.74 6.11 6.85
C PRO A 48 -1.51 6.83 8.19
N GLU A 49 -2.33 6.55 9.21
CA GLU A 49 -2.24 7.16 10.54
C GLU A 49 -0.84 7.06 11.17
N ARG A 50 -0.15 5.93 10.95
CA ARG A 50 1.21 5.69 11.48
C ARG A 50 2.23 6.69 10.93
N PHE A 51 1.95 7.31 9.78
CA PHE A 51 2.87 8.15 9.03
C PHE A 51 2.53 9.64 9.07
N VAL A 52 1.49 10.05 9.81
CA VAL A 52 1.04 11.46 9.89
C VAL A 52 2.17 12.41 10.29
N LEU A 53 3.06 11.99 11.20
CA LEU A 53 4.20 12.78 11.65
C LEU A 53 5.36 12.87 10.63
N CYS A 54 5.29 12.16 9.49
CA CYS A 54 6.31 12.26 8.45
C CYS A 54 6.26 13.58 7.68
N GLY A 55 5.16 14.34 7.79
CA GLY A 55 4.98 15.63 7.11
C GLY A 55 4.93 15.53 5.58
N LEU A 56 4.66 14.34 5.04
CA LEU A 56 4.55 14.09 3.61
C LEU A 56 3.10 13.71 3.26
N PRO A 57 2.59 14.11 2.09
CA PRO A 57 1.39 13.52 1.51
C PRO A 57 1.51 11.99 1.46
N VAL A 58 0.44 11.31 1.87
CA VAL A 58 0.38 9.85 1.85
C VAL A 58 -0.47 9.39 0.68
N VAL A 59 0.11 8.64 -0.23
CA VAL A 59 -0.61 8.01 -1.35
C VAL A 59 -0.79 6.54 -1.08
N LYS A 60 -2.01 6.05 -1.23
CA LYS A 60 -2.39 4.64 -1.07
C LYS A 60 -2.39 3.97 -2.43
N VAL A 61 -1.79 2.79 -2.53
CA VAL A 61 -1.72 2.02 -3.77
C VAL A 61 -2.20 0.60 -3.49
N GLY A 62 -3.31 0.23 -4.10
CA GLY A 62 -3.79 -1.16 -4.11
C GLY A 62 -3.34 -1.83 -5.40
N ILE A 63 -2.71 -3.00 -5.30
CA ILE A 63 -2.18 -3.75 -6.43
C ILE A 63 -2.69 -5.18 -6.37
N ASN A 64 -3.11 -5.72 -7.51
CA ASN A 64 -3.45 -7.13 -7.63
C ASN A 64 -2.68 -7.79 -8.76
N PHE A 65 -2.15 -8.97 -8.45
CA PHE A 65 -1.45 -9.86 -9.37
C PHE A 65 -2.34 -11.01 -9.78
N ASP A 66 -2.18 -11.45 -11.02
CA ASP A 66 -2.81 -12.63 -11.58
C ASP A 66 -1.78 -13.77 -11.66
N SER A 67 -2.11 -14.90 -11.04
CA SER A 67 -1.21 -16.06 -10.96
C SER A 67 -1.06 -16.81 -12.29
N GLU A 68 -2.03 -16.70 -13.20
CA GLU A 68 -1.95 -17.35 -14.52
C GLU A 68 -0.97 -16.61 -15.44
N SER A 69 -1.12 -15.30 -15.56
CA SER A 69 -0.27 -14.47 -16.42
C SER A 69 1.05 -14.06 -15.77
N HIS A 70 1.21 -14.30 -14.46
CA HIS A 70 2.37 -13.86 -13.66
C HIS A 70 2.65 -12.35 -13.76
N THR A 71 1.62 -11.55 -14.01
CA THR A 71 1.70 -10.10 -14.08
C THR A 71 0.63 -9.45 -13.22
N LEU A 72 0.69 -8.13 -13.15
CA LEU A 72 -0.28 -7.28 -12.47
C LEU A 72 -1.55 -7.17 -13.32
N SER A 73 -2.71 -7.49 -12.77
CA SER A 73 -4.00 -7.47 -13.47
C SER A 73 -4.73 -6.13 -13.33
N ASP A 74 -4.61 -5.48 -12.18
CA ASP A 74 -5.29 -4.22 -11.86
C ASP A 74 -4.63 -3.48 -10.68
N TRP A 75 -4.77 -2.15 -10.66
CA TRP A 75 -4.25 -1.29 -9.60
C TRP A 75 -5.13 -0.05 -9.39
N ILE A 76 -5.12 0.49 -8.16
CA ILE A 76 -5.81 1.73 -7.78
C ILE A 76 -4.84 2.62 -7.01
N ILE A 77 -4.87 3.93 -7.30
CA ILE A 77 -4.09 4.96 -6.61
C ILE A 77 -5.07 5.96 -5.99
N GLU A 78 -4.94 6.22 -4.68
CA GLU A 78 -5.76 7.19 -3.94
C GLU A 78 -4.87 8.08 -3.08
N GLY A 79 -5.01 9.41 -3.23
CA GLY A 79 -4.22 10.42 -2.51
C GLY A 79 -4.81 10.85 -1.16
#